data_AF-A0A7C5DUT5-F1
#
_entry.id   AF-A0A7C5DUT5-F1
#
_cell.length_a   1.000
_cell.length_b   1.000
_cell.length_c   1.000
_cell.angle_alpha   90.00
_cell.angle_beta   90.00
_cell.angle_gamma   90.00
#
_symmetry.space_group_name_H-M   'P 1'
#
loop_
_entity.id
_entity.type
_entity.pdbx_description
1 polymer ?
#
loop_
_entity_poly.entity_id
_entity_poly.type
_entity_poly.pdbx_seq_one_letter_code
_entity_poly.pdbx_strand_id
1 'polypeptide(L)'
;MAKKTRQILRRIQNVRHVRQITKAMYAIAATQVIQRKRALLAARPFGEESERTLAELWATAKSEGIEHPFFVRPEHGGAAVLVVNSDRGLCGRYVGDINRAALELVQEKEEVRLL
;
A
#
# COMPACT_ATOMS: atom_id res chain seq x y z
N MET A 1 -9.28 -24.04 46.01
CA MET A 1 -10.12 -23.77 44.81
C MET A 1 -10.28 -22.28 44.48
N ALA A 2 -10.37 -21.36 45.46
CA ALA A 2 -10.59 -19.92 45.24
C ALA A 2 -9.55 -19.19 44.34
N LYS A 3 -8.27 -19.59 44.36
CA LYS A 3 -7.20 -18.97 43.56
C LYS A 3 -7.40 -19.16 42.04
N LYS A 4 -7.97 -20.30 41.62
CA LYS A 4 -8.29 -20.60 40.21
C LYS A 4 -9.46 -19.74 39.71
N THR A 5 -10.53 -19.59 40.51
CA THR A 5 -11.70 -18.77 40.15
C THR A 5 -11.33 -17.30 39.97
N ARG A 6 -10.49 -16.73 40.86
CA ARG A 6 -10.02 -15.34 40.74
C ARG A 6 -9.20 -15.09 39.48
N GLN A 7 -8.36 -16.05 39.07
CA GLN A 7 -7.60 -15.94 37.82
C GLN A 7 -8.51 -15.96 36.58
N ILE A 8 -9.53 -16.80 36.58
CA ILE A 8 -10.52 -16.86 35.48
C ILE A 8 -11.27 -15.53 35.37
N LEU A 9 -11.77 -14.98 36.48
CA LEU A 9 -12.49 -13.70 36.49
C LEU A 9 -11.60 -12.56 35.98
N ARG A 10 -10.32 -12.53 36.38
CA ARG A 10 -9.35 -11.54 35.88
C ARG A 10 -9.11 -11.68 34.37
N ARG A 11 -8.99 -12.91 33.85
CA ARG A 11 -8.85 -13.15 32.41
C ARG A 11 -10.08 -12.69 31.63
N ILE A 12 -11.29 -12.93 32.15
CA ILE A 12 -12.53 -12.46 31.54
C ILE A 12 -12.55 -10.93 31.43
N GLN A 13 -12.17 -10.23 32.51
CA GLN A 13 -12.08 -8.76 32.49
C GLN A 13 -11.05 -8.27 31.47
N ASN A 14 -9.85 -8.88 31.42
CA ASN A 14 -8.83 -8.53 30.44
C ASN A 14 -9.31 -8.72 29.00
N VAL A 15 -9.96 -9.85 28.69
CA VAL A 15 -10.50 -10.10 27.34
C VAL A 15 -11.60 -9.10 26.99
N ARG A 16 -12.45 -8.70 27.95
CA ARG A 16 -13.46 -7.64 27.74
C ARG A 16 -12.81 -6.29 27.42
N HIS A 17 -11.73 -5.93 28.10
CA HIS A 17 -10.98 -4.70 27.80
C HIS A 17 -10.35 -4.75 26.41
N VAL A 18 -9.66 -5.85 26.07
CA VAL A 18 -9.07 -6.03 24.73
C VAL A 18 -10.13 -5.93 23.64
N ARG A 19 -11.33 -6.50 23.85
CA ARG A 19 -12.47 -6.38 22.92
C ARG A 19 -12.92 -4.94 22.71
N GLN A 20 -12.95 -4.11 23.76
CA GLN A 20 -13.33 -2.70 23.62
C GLN A 20 -12.30 -1.92 22.82
N ILE A 21 -11.01 -2.16 23.08
CA ILE A 21 -9.90 -1.53 22.35
C ILE A 21 -9.97 -1.90 20.87
N THR A 22 -10.09 -3.20 20.54
CA THR A 22 -10.13 -3.64 19.13
C THR A 22 -11.40 -3.17 18.42
N LYS A 23 -12.54 -3.07 19.11
CA LYS A 23 -13.77 -2.48 18.55
C LYS A 23 -13.57 -1.00 18.19
N ALA A 24 -12.92 -0.22 19.04
CA ALA A 24 -12.60 1.17 18.76
C ALA A 24 -11.62 1.29 17.57
N MET A 25 -10.55 0.48 17.57
CA MET A 25 -9.58 0.43 16.46
C MET A 25 -10.27 0.11 15.12
N TYR A 26 -11.21 -0.84 15.11
CA TYR A 26 -11.97 -1.20 13.91
C TYR A 26 -12.79 0.00 13.39
N ALA A 27 -13.51 0.69 14.28
CA ALA A 27 -14.31 1.86 13.89
C ALA A 27 -13.45 3.00 13.33
N ILE A 28 -12.27 3.24 13.92
CA ILE A 28 -11.29 4.22 13.44
C ILE A 28 -10.78 3.82 12.06
N ALA A 29 -10.34 2.57 11.88
CA ALA A 29 -9.83 2.07 10.61
C ALA A 29 -10.91 2.12 9.50
N ALA A 30 -12.13 1.71 9.81
CA ALA A 30 -13.25 1.77 8.85
C ALA A 30 -13.52 3.21 8.38
N THR A 31 -13.51 4.16 9.31
CA THR A 31 -13.66 5.59 8.98
C THR A 31 -12.52 6.09 8.10
N GLN A 32 -11.27 5.72 8.40
CA GLN A 32 -10.11 6.11 7.59
C GLN A 32 -10.22 5.58 6.16
N VAL A 33 -10.61 4.31 5.97
CA VAL A 33 -10.80 3.73 4.63
C VAL A 33 -11.82 4.54 3.82
N ILE A 34 -12.95 4.92 4.42
CA ILE A 34 -13.98 5.72 3.75
C ILE A 34 -13.41 7.10 3.36
N GLN A 35 -12.70 7.77 4.27
CA GLN A 35 -12.10 9.08 4.00
C GLN A 35 -11.08 9.00 2.87
N ARG A 36 -10.19 8.00 2.88
CA ARG A 36 -9.18 7.80 1.82
C ARG A 36 -9.83 7.47 0.48
N LYS A 37 -10.87 6.64 0.46
CA LYS A 37 -11.64 6.36 -0.77
C LYS A 37 -12.28 7.62 -1.36
N ARG A 38 -12.85 8.49 -0.52
CA ARG A 38 -13.40 9.77 -0.97
C ARG A 38 -12.33 10.68 -1.57
N ALA A 39 -11.17 10.78 -0.93
CA ALA A 39 -10.04 11.56 -1.46
C ALA A 39 -9.56 11.02 -2.82
N LEU A 40 -9.47 9.68 -2.95
CA LEU A 40 -9.12 9.04 -4.22
C LEU A 40 -10.13 9.35 -5.33
N LEU A 41 -11.43 9.25 -5.04
CA LEU A 41 -12.47 9.56 -6.02
C LEU A 41 -12.48 11.03 -6.43
N ALA A 42 -12.20 11.94 -5.49
CA ALA A 42 -12.08 13.36 -5.79
C ALA A 42 -10.85 13.68 -6.65
N ALA A 43 -9.75 12.94 -6.48
CA ALA A 43 -8.53 13.08 -7.29
C ALA A 43 -8.59 12.38 -8.65
N ARG A 44 -9.56 11.50 -8.87
CA ARG A 44 -9.67 10.68 -10.09
C ARG A 44 -9.71 11.50 -11.39
N PRO A 45 -10.49 12.60 -11.51
CA PRO A 45 -10.53 13.37 -12.75
C PRO A 45 -9.16 13.93 -13.16
N PHE A 46 -8.34 14.34 -12.18
CA PHE A 46 -6.99 14.80 -12.45
C PHE A 46 -6.10 13.68 -13.03
N GLY A 47 -6.20 12.47 -12.48
CA GLY A 47 -5.46 11.32 -13.01
C GLY A 47 -5.87 10.97 -14.45
N GLU A 48 -7.18 10.94 -14.71
CA GLU A 48 -7.72 10.63 -16.04
C GLU A 48 -7.34 11.68 -17.09
N GLU A 49 -7.33 12.97 -16.72
CA GLU A 49 -6.93 14.04 -17.64
C GLU A 49 -5.41 14.09 -17.85
N SER A 50 -4.64 13.82 -16.80
CA SER A 50 -3.18 13.73 -16.90
C SER A 50 -2.76 12.59 -17.84
N GLU A 51 -3.43 11.44 -17.74
CA GLU A 51 -3.16 10.29 -18.62
C GLU A 51 -3.48 10.63 -20.10
N ARG A 52 -4.61 11.29 -20.37
CA ARG A 52 -4.94 11.74 -21.73
C ARG A 52 -3.92 12.73 -22.27
N THR A 53 -3.60 13.77 -21.49
CA THR A 53 -2.64 14.80 -21.90
C THR A 53 -1.26 14.20 -22.16
N LEU A 54 -0.79 13.27 -21.32
CA LEU A 54 0.48 12.59 -21.51
C LEU A 54 0.48 11.68 -22.75
N ALA A 55 -0.64 11.02 -23.04
CA ALA A 55 -0.78 10.20 -24.24
C ALA A 55 -0.77 11.04 -25.53
N GLU A 56 -1.43 12.19 -25.53
CA GLU A 56 -1.39 13.16 -26.63
C GLU A 56 0.03 13.71 -26.83
N LEU A 57 0.67 14.14 -25.74
CA LEU A 57 2.06 14.62 -25.76
C LEU A 57 3.01 13.57 -26.34
N TRP A 58 2.86 12.31 -25.92
CA TRP A 58 3.64 11.19 -26.45
C TRP A 58 3.45 11.02 -27.97
N ALA A 59 2.20 11.04 -28.44
CA ALA A 59 1.88 10.87 -29.85
C ALA A 59 2.50 11.99 -30.71
N THR A 60 2.39 13.23 -30.25
CA THR A 60 2.99 14.39 -30.92
C THR A 60 4.52 14.30 -30.93
N ALA A 61 5.14 14.05 -29.78
CA ALA A 61 6.61 13.92 -29.68
C ALA A 61 7.15 12.85 -30.64
N LYS A 62 6.45 11.72 -30.76
CA LYS A 62 6.79 10.66 -31.70
C LYS A 62 6.67 11.10 -33.17
N SER A 63 5.63 11.84 -33.52
CA SER A 63 5.42 12.34 -34.89
C SER A 63 6.44 13.40 -35.32
N GLU A 64 6.89 14.22 -34.38
CA GLU A 64 7.87 15.29 -34.60
C GLU A 64 9.33 14.82 -34.44
N GLY A 65 9.54 13.55 -34.08
CA GLY A 65 10.88 12.99 -33.89
C GLY A 65 11.61 13.54 -32.66
N ILE A 66 10.88 13.97 -31.63
CA ILE A 66 11.45 14.48 -30.38
C ILE A 66 11.93 13.31 -29.52
N GLU A 67 13.22 13.29 -29.21
CA GLU A 67 13.82 12.31 -28.29
C GLU A 67 13.81 12.85 -26.85
N HIS A 68 13.25 12.06 -25.92
CA HIS A 68 13.27 12.36 -24.49
C HIS A 68 13.63 11.11 -23.67
N PRO A 69 14.44 11.20 -22.60
CA PRO A 69 14.85 10.04 -21.81
C PRO A 69 13.70 9.20 -21.22
N PHE A 70 12.57 9.83 -20.86
CA PHE A 70 11.36 9.11 -20.41
C PHE A 70 10.61 8.38 -21.53
N PHE A 71 10.97 8.61 -22.79
CA PHE A 71 10.34 7.99 -23.95
C PHE A 71 11.13 6.83 -24.55
N VAL A 72 12.36 6.62 -24.07
CA VAL A 72 13.23 5.56 -24.57
C VAL A 72 13.57 4.63 -23.43
N ARG A 73 13.54 3.32 -23.69
CA ARG A 73 14.02 2.34 -22.72
C ARG A 73 15.55 2.48 -22.65
N PRO A 74 16.15 2.69 -21.45
CA PRO A 74 17.60 2.73 -21.33
C PRO A 74 18.22 1.41 -21.79
N GLU A 75 19.34 1.50 -22.53
CA GLU A 75 20.11 0.32 -22.95
C GLU A 75 20.84 -0.35 -21.77
N HIS A 76 21.12 0.42 -20.73
CA HIS A 76 21.87 -0.01 -19.54
C HIS A 76 21.20 0.53 -18.27
N GLY A 77 21.25 -0.24 -17.19
CA GLY A 77 20.75 0.16 -15.88
C GLY A 77 19.84 -0.89 -15.24
N GLY A 78 19.91 -0.97 -13.91
CA GLY A 78 19.07 -1.88 -13.11
C GLY A 78 17.65 -1.35 -12.89
N ALA A 79 16.79 -2.21 -12.36
CA ALA A 79 15.44 -1.81 -11.95
C ALA A 79 15.45 -1.25 -10.52
N ALA A 80 14.66 -0.20 -10.29
CA ALA A 80 14.40 0.28 -8.94
C ALA A 80 13.02 -0.19 -8.48
N VAL A 81 12.94 -0.78 -7.29
CA VAL A 81 11.67 -1.27 -6.72
C VAL A 81 11.33 -0.46 -5.48
N LEU A 82 10.22 0.27 -5.55
CA LEU A 82 9.62 0.96 -4.42
C LEU A 82 8.51 0.11 -3.82
N VAL A 83 8.62 -0.24 -2.53
CA VAL A 83 7.62 -1.02 -1.82
C VAL A 83 6.86 -0.12 -0.86
N VAL A 84 5.57 0.10 -1.13
CA VAL A 84 4.69 0.85 -0.22
C VAL A 84 3.98 -0.12 0.71
N ASN A 85 4.24 -0.02 2.01
CA ASN A 85 3.68 -0.91 3.03
C ASN A 85 3.00 -0.11 4.17
N SER A 86 2.42 -0.81 5.14
CA SER A 86 1.81 -0.21 6.33
C SER A 86 2.88 0.19 7.35
N ASP A 87 2.75 1.40 7.90
CA ASP A 87 3.54 1.85 9.06
C ASP A 87 3.11 1.18 10.37
N ARG A 88 1.92 0.57 10.40
CA ARG A 88 1.31 -0.04 11.59
C ARG A 88 1.24 -1.56 11.48
N GLY A 89 1.36 -2.22 12.63
CA GLY A 89 1.06 -3.65 12.80
C GLY A 89 -0.44 -3.94 12.98
N LEU A 90 -0.77 -5.21 13.29
CA LEU A 90 -2.15 -5.71 13.47
C LEU A 90 -3.05 -5.59 12.23
N CYS A 91 -2.45 -5.54 11.03
CA CYS A 91 -3.14 -5.45 9.74
C CYS A 91 -3.43 -6.82 9.09
N GLY A 92 -3.41 -7.91 9.88
CA GLY A 92 -3.56 -9.26 9.37
C GLY A 92 -2.41 -9.65 8.43
N ARG A 93 -2.75 -10.20 7.25
CA ARG A 93 -1.77 -10.68 6.27
C ARG A 93 -1.18 -9.59 5.37
N TYR A 94 -1.72 -8.38 5.40
CA TYR A 94 -1.37 -7.29 4.48
C TYR A 94 0.15 -7.07 4.33
N VAL A 95 0.86 -6.87 5.43
CA VAL A 95 2.31 -6.60 5.43
C VAL A 95 3.10 -7.79 4.86
N GLY A 96 2.71 -9.02 5.26
CA GLY A 96 3.40 -10.23 4.82
C GLY A 96 3.16 -10.56 3.36
N ASP A 97 1.95 -10.34 2.84
CA ASP A 97 1.62 -10.57 1.44
C ASP A 97 2.34 -9.53 0.54
N ILE A 98 2.43 -8.25 0.96
CA ILE A 98 3.22 -7.22 0.24
C ILE A 98 4.70 -7.58 0.19
N ASN A 99 5.29 -7.96 1.33
CA ASN A 99 6.71 -8.29 1.38
C ASN A 99 7.04 -9.53 0.56
N ARG A 100 6.12 -10.50 0.48
CA ARG A 100 6.28 -11.69 -0.36
C ARG A 100 6.27 -11.32 -1.85
N ALA A 101 5.27 -10.54 -2.28
CA ALA A 101 5.18 -10.08 -3.66
C ALA A 101 6.40 -9.23 -4.07
N ALA A 102 6.89 -8.37 -3.16
CA ALA A 102 8.10 -7.59 -3.39
C ALA A 102 9.34 -8.48 -3.54
N LEU A 103 9.48 -9.52 -2.72
CA LEU A 103 10.60 -10.46 -2.82
C LEU A 103 10.55 -11.24 -4.14
N GLU A 104 9.38 -11.72 -4.55
CA GLU A 104 9.17 -12.41 -5.82
C GLU A 104 9.57 -11.50 -7.00
N LEU A 105 9.16 -10.23 -6.98
CA LEU A 105 9.51 -9.24 -7.99
C LEU A 105 11.02 -8.97 -8.06
N VAL A 106 11.69 -8.87 -6.91
CA VAL A 106 13.15 -8.67 -6.83
C VAL A 106 13.91 -9.88 -7.37
N GLN A 107 13.40 -11.10 -7.14
CA GLN A 107 14.01 -12.33 -7.63
C GLN A 107 13.85 -12.53 -9.14
N GLU A 108 12.78 -12.01 -9.74
CA GLU A 108 12.53 -12.12 -11.18
C GLU A 108 13.43 -11.21 -12.03
N LYS A 109 13.94 -10.11 -11.47
CA LYS A 109 14.71 -9.11 -12.21
C LYS A 109 16.20 -9.21 -11.87
N GLU A 110 17.04 -9.20 -12.90
CA GLU A 110 18.49 -9.05 -12.74
C GLU A 110 18.82 -7.59 -12.39
N GLU A 111 19.69 -7.37 -11.40
CA GLU A 111 20.11 -6.05 -10.90
C GLU A 111 18.98 -5.13 -10.39
N VAL A 112 18.45 -5.42 -9.19
CA VAL A 112 17.44 -4.59 -8.53
C VAL A 112 18.01 -3.79 -7.38
N ARG A 113 17.69 -2.49 -7.34
CA ARG A 113 17.88 -1.64 -6.17
C ARG A 113 16.55 -1.42 -5.47
N LEU A 114 16.45 -1.84 -4.21
CA LEU A 114 15.32 -1.50 -3.34
C LEU A 114 15.42 -0.02 -2.94
N LEU A 115 14.33 0.72 -3.12
CA LEU A 115 14.18 2.13 -2.73
C LEU A 115 13.30 2.27 -1.48
#